data_AF-A0A834F9X9-F1
#
_entry.id   AF-A0A834F9X9-F1
#
_cell.length_a   1.000
_cell.length_b   1.000
_cell.length_c   1.000
_cell.angle_alpha   90.00
_cell.angle_beta   90.00
_cell.angle_gamma   90.00
#
_symmetry.space_group_name_H-M   'P 1'
#
loop_
_entity.id
_entity.type
_entity.pdbx_description
1 polymer ?
#
loop_
_entity_poly.entity_id
_entity_poly.type
_entity_poly.pdbx_seq_one_letter_code
_entity_poly.pdbx_strand_id
1 'polypeptide(L)'
;NPPPTLRSPDQWCRSFSHFISQCLIKDFEARPSVTHLLEHPFIKQAHGKDEALRQQLAALIQEQQEFSYKSKTKHERINSRKTLIVESCPGDDLVNLEFLDEETIISHLHKRYDELQVYTYVGDILIALNPFQNLSIYSPQFSKLYHGVKRADNPPHIFATADAAYQGMVTFCKDQVFHWKIQNGPKMS
;
A
#
# COMPACT_ATOMS: atom_id res chain seq x y z
N ASN A 1 -11.58 18.14 -15.04
CA ASN A 1 -11.32 17.71 -13.64
C ASN A 1 -10.28 18.61 -12.98
N PRO A 2 -10.64 19.39 -11.95
CA PRO A 2 -9.68 20.20 -11.20
C PRO A 2 -8.63 19.32 -10.50
N PRO A 3 -7.41 19.83 -10.25
CA PRO A 3 -6.43 19.16 -9.41
C PRO A 3 -6.96 18.99 -7.98
N PRO A 4 -6.59 17.91 -7.28
CA PRO A 4 -7.01 17.72 -5.90
C PRO A 4 -6.50 18.87 -5.03
N THR A 5 -7.29 19.32 -4.07
CA THR A 5 -6.91 20.40 -3.16
C THR A 5 -6.66 19.87 -1.76
N LEU A 6 -5.77 20.54 -1.02
CA LEU A 6 -5.57 20.25 0.40
C LEU A 6 -6.86 20.56 1.15
N ARG A 7 -7.27 19.64 2.04
CA ARG A 7 -8.34 19.91 3.00
C ARG A 7 -7.84 20.97 3.99
N SER A 8 -8.64 22.02 4.20
CA SER A 8 -8.35 23.14 5.09
C SER A 8 -7.02 23.86 4.79
N PRO A 9 -6.94 24.65 3.70
CA PRO A 9 -5.71 25.32 3.26
C PRO A 9 -5.07 26.22 4.32
N ASP A 10 -5.87 26.77 5.23
CA ASP A 10 -5.44 27.71 6.27
C ASP A 10 -4.62 27.05 7.39
N GLN A 11 -4.65 25.72 7.50
CA GLN A 11 -3.88 24.97 8.49
C GLN A 11 -2.44 24.68 8.06
N TRP A 12 -2.11 24.97 6.80
CA TRP A 12 -0.81 24.62 6.23
C TRP A 12 0.02 25.87 5.94
N CYS A 13 1.34 25.77 6.11
CA CYS A 13 2.22 26.88 5.78
C CYS A 13 2.22 27.15 4.27
N ARG A 14 2.41 28.42 3.88
CA ARG A 14 2.40 28.84 2.47
C ARG A 14 3.42 28.07 1.62
N SER A 15 4.58 27.73 2.17
CA SER A 15 5.61 26.95 1.48
C SER A 15 5.16 25.52 1.17
N PHE A 16 4.42 24.87 2.08
CA PHE A 16 3.84 23.55 1.84
C PHE A 16 2.75 23.60 0.77
N SER A 17 1.81 24.54 0.89
CA SER A 17 0.71 24.67 -0.08
C SER A 17 1.23 24.95 -1.50
N HIS A 18 2.29 25.76 -1.62
CA HIS A 18 2.96 26.01 -2.89
C HIS A 18 3.68 24.76 -3.43
N PHE A 19 4.36 23.99 -2.57
CA PHE A 19 5.00 22.75 -2.99
C PHE A 19 3.97 21.74 -3.53
N ILE A 20 2.86 21.56 -2.82
CA ILE A 20 1.80 20.62 -3.21
C ILE A 20 1.15 21.04 -4.53
N SER A 21 0.94 22.33 -4.78
CA SER A 21 0.36 22.78 -6.05
C SER A 21 1.23 22.43 -7.25
N GLN A 22 2.57 22.53 -7.12
CA GLN A 22 3.53 22.10 -8.14
C GLN A 22 3.47 20.58 -8.40
N CYS A 23 3.33 19.78 -7.33
CA CYS A 23 3.22 18.32 -7.44
C CYS A 23 1.95 17.84 -8.13
N LEU A 24 0.89 18.65 -8.10
CA LEU A 24 -0.46 18.32 -8.57
C LEU A 24 -0.80 18.87 -9.96
N ILE A 25 0.17 19.49 -10.64
CA ILE A 25 0.06 19.87 -12.05
C ILE A 25 -0.19 18.59 -12.88
N LYS A 26 -1.30 18.60 -13.63
CA LYS A 26 -1.74 17.45 -14.45
C LYS A 26 -1.09 17.42 -15.83
N ASP A 27 -0.76 18.59 -16.35
CA ASP A 27 -0.06 18.72 -17.61
C ASP A 27 1.38 18.24 -17.43
N PHE A 28 1.76 17.20 -18.17
CA PHE A 28 3.06 16.59 -18.08
C PHE A 28 4.18 17.55 -18.49
N GLU A 29 3.95 18.42 -19.49
CA GLU A 29 4.98 19.34 -20.00
C GLU A 29 5.20 20.52 -19.03
N ALA A 30 4.13 20.95 -18.36
CA ALA A 30 4.20 22.01 -17.35
C ALA A 30 4.59 21.50 -15.95
N ARG A 31 4.63 20.18 -15.73
CA ARG A 31 4.95 19.60 -14.43
C ARG A 31 6.46 19.69 -14.18
N PRO A 32 6.90 20.31 -13.06
CA PRO A 32 8.31 20.37 -12.73
C PRO A 32 8.92 18.98 -12.58
N SER A 33 10.19 18.83 -12.97
CA SER A 33 10.94 17.60 -12.75
C SER A 33 11.12 17.31 -11.24
N VAL A 34 11.36 16.04 -10.89
CA VAL A 34 11.66 15.64 -9.51
C VAL A 34 12.88 16.40 -8.97
N THR A 35 13.90 16.62 -9.79
CA THR A 35 15.09 17.41 -9.41
C THR A 35 14.72 18.85 -9.03
N HIS A 36 13.82 19.48 -9.80
CA HIS A 36 13.34 20.83 -9.49
C HIS A 36 12.45 20.88 -8.24
N LEU A 37 11.61 19.85 -8.03
CA LEU A 37 10.80 19.74 -6.81
C LEU A 37 11.65 19.57 -5.55
N LEU A 38 12.75 18.83 -5.63
CA LEU A 38 13.69 18.65 -4.51
C LEU A 38 14.42 19.95 -4.14
N GLU A 39 14.55 20.88 -5.09
CA GLU A 39 15.16 22.18 -4.84
C GLU A 39 14.24 23.17 -4.12
N HIS A 40 12.96 22.84 -3.99
CA HIS A 40 11.95 23.70 -3.42
C HIS A 40 12.24 24.05 -1.94
N PRO A 41 12.01 25.31 -1.49
CA PRO A 41 12.33 25.75 -0.12
C PRO A 41 11.73 24.88 0.99
N PHE A 42 10.52 24.34 0.77
CA PHE A 42 9.87 23.41 1.69
C PHE A 42 10.70 22.14 1.94
N ILE A 43 11.27 21.55 0.89
CA ILE A 43 12.08 20.34 0.98
C ILE A 43 13.49 20.67 1.50
N LYS A 44 14.09 21.77 1.04
CA LYS A 44 15.41 22.22 1.53
C LYS A 44 15.41 22.52 3.03
N GLN A 45 14.31 23.01 3.59
CA GLN A 45 14.18 23.26 5.03
C GLN A 45 14.22 21.98 5.87
N ALA A 46 13.91 20.82 5.29
CA ALA A 46 13.94 19.52 5.96
C ALA A 46 15.34 18.87 5.94
N HIS A 47 16.27 19.38 5.12
CA HIS A 47 17.63 18.85 5.01
C HIS A 47 18.37 19.00 6.36
N GLY A 48 18.83 17.89 6.94
CA GLY A 48 19.49 17.85 8.26
C GLY A 48 18.54 17.62 9.45
N LYS A 49 17.23 17.51 9.21
CA LYS A 49 16.22 17.09 10.20
C LYS A 49 15.66 15.70 9.93
N ASP A 50 16.20 15.02 8.93
CA ASP A 50 15.80 13.70 8.44
C ASP A 50 15.72 12.66 9.57
N GLU A 51 16.74 12.54 10.42
CA GLU A 51 16.71 11.59 11.54
C GLU A 51 15.70 11.96 12.63
N ALA A 52 15.55 13.25 12.96
CA ALA A 52 14.55 13.69 13.93
C ALA A 52 13.11 13.46 13.41
N LEU A 53 12.86 13.78 12.14
CA LEU A 53 11.57 13.53 11.49
C LEU A 53 11.28 12.03 11.38
N ARG A 54 12.30 11.21 11.07
CA ARG A 54 12.18 9.75 11.07
C ARG A 54 11.82 9.20 12.44
N GLN A 55 12.46 9.68 13.50
CA GLN A 55 12.14 9.28 14.88
C GLN A 55 10.72 9.70 15.28
N GLN A 56 10.30 10.92 14.93
CA GLN A 56 8.92 11.37 15.20
C GLN A 56 7.88 10.56 14.42
N LEU A 57 8.13 10.27 13.15
CA LEU A 57 7.28 9.40 12.33
C LEU A 57 7.22 7.99 12.92
N ALA A 58 8.36 7.43 13.32
CA ALA A 58 8.42 6.11 13.95
C ALA A 58 7.64 6.06 15.27
N ALA A 59 7.72 7.11 16.09
CA ALA A 59 6.94 7.22 17.33
C ALA A 59 5.43 7.31 17.06
N LEU A 60 5.01 8.11 16.07
CA LEU A 60 3.59 8.19 15.67
C LEU A 60 3.08 6.86 15.10
N ILE A 61 3.91 6.15 14.32
CA ILE A 61 3.58 4.82 13.81
C ILE A 61 3.43 3.84 14.98
N GLN A 62 4.35 3.85 15.95
CA GLN A 62 4.24 3.02 17.15
C GLN A 62 2.98 3.35 17.96
N GLU A 63 2.62 4.63 18.12
CA GLU A 63 1.39 5.03 18.81
C GLU A 63 0.12 4.59 18.06
N GLN A 64 0.12 4.58 16.73
CA GLN A 64 -1.01 4.04 15.96
C GLN A 64 -1.11 2.52 16.06
N GLN A 65 0.03 1.83 16.09
CA GLN A 65 0.03 0.40 16.41
C GLN A 65 -0.49 0.20 17.85
N GLU A 66 -0.14 1.13 18.78
CA GLU A 66 -0.65 1.39 20.16
C GLU A 66 -2.02 0.82 20.50
N PHE A 67 -2.90 1.24 19.59
CA PHE A 67 -4.33 1.17 19.62
C PHE A 67 -4.85 -0.11 18.95
N SER A 68 -4.14 -0.59 17.92
CA SER A 68 -4.51 -1.78 17.17
C SER A 68 -4.20 -3.08 17.91
N TYR A 69 -3.26 -3.09 18.86
CA TYR A 69 -2.89 -4.29 19.63
C TYR A 69 -3.41 -4.33 21.08
N LYS A 70 -4.00 -3.24 21.62
CA LYS A 70 -4.70 -3.28 22.92
C LYS A 70 -5.98 -4.14 22.88
N SER A 71 -6.51 -4.46 21.70
CA SER A 71 -7.60 -5.44 21.51
C SER A 71 -7.13 -6.90 21.45
N LYS A 72 -5.82 -7.19 21.52
CA LYS A 72 -5.25 -8.53 21.25
C LYS A 72 -4.72 -9.27 22.49
N THR A 73 -5.32 -9.08 23.68
CA THR A 73 -4.98 -9.91 24.86
C THR A 73 -5.86 -11.14 25.00
N LYS A 74 -5.85 -12.02 23.99
CA LYS A 74 -6.05 -13.47 24.13
C LYS A 74 -6.03 -14.07 22.72
N HIS A 75 -4.95 -14.73 22.35
CA HIS A 75 -4.90 -16.10 21.84
C HIS A 75 -3.51 -16.36 21.24
N GLU A 76 -2.85 -17.32 21.90
CA GLU A 76 -1.70 -18.15 21.55
C GLU A 76 -0.67 -17.72 20.50
N ARG A 77 0.58 -17.77 21.00
CA ARG A 77 1.85 -17.95 20.28
C ARG A 77 1.69 -18.97 19.14
N ILE A 78 1.58 -18.53 17.88
CA ILE A 78 1.65 -19.45 16.74
C ILE A 78 2.64 -18.95 15.67
N ASN A 79 3.78 -19.65 15.65
CA ASN A 79 4.68 -19.98 14.53
C ASN A 79 5.44 -18.90 13.74
N SER A 80 6.69 -18.72 14.18
CA SER A 80 7.86 -18.29 13.40
C SER A 80 8.28 -19.29 12.28
N ARG A 81 7.34 -20.06 11.71
CA ARG A 81 7.63 -21.12 10.70
C ARG A 81 6.73 -21.12 9.46
N LYS A 82 5.83 -20.16 9.27
CA LYS A 82 5.00 -20.07 8.05
C LYS A 82 5.71 -19.45 6.83
N THR A 83 7.03 -19.31 6.85
CA THR A 83 7.77 -18.55 5.81
C THR A 83 7.83 -19.21 4.43
N LEU A 84 7.27 -20.41 4.21
CA LEU A 84 7.42 -21.12 2.92
C LEU A 84 6.18 -21.89 2.43
N ILE A 85 5.03 -21.81 3.10
CA ILE A 85 3.81 -22.44 2.56
C ILE A 85 3.10 -21.44 1.67
N VAL A 86 3.42 -21.52 0.39
CA VAL A 86 2.73 -20.82 -0.70
C VAL A 86 1.63 -21.77 -1.14
N GLU A 87 0.56 -21.82 -0.36
CA GLU A 87 -0.64 -22.53 -0.74
C GLU A 87 -1.71 -21.48 -1.00
N SER A 88 -2.20 -21.43 -2.23
CA SER A 88 -3.38 -20.64 -2.59
C SER A 88 -4.58 -21.21 -1.82
N CYS A 89 -5.23 -20.37 -1.02
CA CYS A 89 -6.40 -20.75 -0.24
C CYS A 89 -7.68 -20.37 -1.01
N PRO A 90 -8.78 -21.14 -0.88
CA PRO A 90 -10.06 -20.83 -1.54
C PRO A 90 -10.62 -19.43 -1.21
N GLY A 91 -10.18 -18.81 -0.10
CA GLY A 91 -10.58 -17.48 0.36
C GLY A 91 -9.62 -16.35 -0.01
N ASP A 92 -8.76 -16.55 -1.02
CA ASP A 92 -7.81 -15.53 -1.48
C ASP A 92 -8.41 -14.50 -2.44
N ASP A 93 -9.52 -14.86 -3.10
CA ASP A 93 -10.33 -13.95 -3.93
C ASP A 93 -11.74 -13.80 -3.34
N LEU A 94 -12.08 -12.57 -2.95
CA LEU A 94 -13.39 -12.26 -2.35
C LEU A 94 -14.55 -12.46 -3.33
N VAL A 95 -14.30 -12.50 -4.65
CA VAL A 95 -15.34 -12.74 -5.66
C VAL A 95 -15.85 -14.18 -5.63
N ASN A 96 -15.10 -15.12 -5.06
CA ASN A 96 -15.53 -16.51 -4.92
C ASN A 96 -16.49 -16.73 -3.73
N LEU A 97 -16.78 -15.69 -2.94
CA LEU A 97 -17.71 -15.79 -1.81
C LEU A 97 -19.16 -15.78 -2.31
N GLU A 98 -20.00 -16.65 -1.72
CA GLU A 98 -21.43 -16.75 -2.06
C GLU A 98 -22.21 -15.46 -1.74
N PHE A 99 -21.81 -14.75 -0.68
CA PHE A 99 -22.42 -13.50 -0.23
C PHE A 99 -21.36 -12.43 0.03
N LEU A 100 -21.45 -11.33 -0.70
CA LEU A 100 -20.54 -10.17 -0.62
C LEU A 100 -21.26 -9.01 0.08
N ASP A 101 -21.34 -9.09 1.41
CA ASP A 101 -21.78 -7.99 2.25
C ASP A 101 -20.58 -7.20 2.78
N GLU A 102 -20.76 -5.91 3.06
CA GLU A 102 -19.71 -5.04 3.61
C GLU A 102 -19.12 -5.63 4.90
N GLU A 103 -19.97 -6.15 5.79
CA GLU A 103 -19.54 -6.80 7.04
C GLU A 103 -18.69 -8.05 6.78
N THR A 104 -19.08 -8.87 5.79
CA THR A 104 -18.35 -10.09 5.41
C THR A 104 -16.98 -9.76 4.83
N ILE A 105 -16.89 -8.72 4.00
CA ILE A 105 -15.62 -8.23 3.44
C ILE A 105 -14.70 -7.74 4.56
N ILE A 106 -15.21 -6.90 5.46
CA ILE A 106 -14.43 -6.35 6.57
C ILE A 106 -13.95 -7.49 7.48
N SER A 107 -14.82 -8.44 7.82
CA SER A 107 -14.47 -9.61 8.64
C SER A 107 -13.36 -10.45 8.00
N HIS A 108 -13.45 -10.73 6.69
CA HIS A 108 -12.40 -11.44 5.96
C HIS A 108 -11.07 -10.68 5.95
N LEU A 109 -11.11 -9.39 5.62
CA LEU A 109 -9.92 -8.54 5.59
C LEU A 109 -9.27 -8.45 6.98
N HIS A 110 -10.07 -8.35 8.04
CA HIS A 110 -9.57 -8.31 9.41
C HIS A 110 -8.89 -9.64 9.80
N LYS A 111 -9.52 -10.78 9.50
CA LYS A 111 -8.94 -12.10 9.75
C LYS A 111 -7.61 -12.29 9.01
N ARG A 112 -7.56 -11.92 7.72
CA ARG A 112 -6.33 -11.99 6.91
C ARG A 112 -5.24 -11.07 7.45
N TYR A 113 -5.62 -9.86 7.88
CA TYR A 113 -4.70 -8.92 8.51
C TYR A 113 -4.10 -9.47 9.81
N ASP A 114 -4.91 -10.17 10.63
CA ASP A 114 -4.43 -10.84 11.84
C ASP A 114 -3.42 -11.96 11.54
N GLU A 115 -3.52 -12.60 10.37
CA GLU A 115 -2.58 -13.60 9.88
C GLU A 115 -1.40 -12.99 9.08
N LEU A 116 -1.24 -11.67 9.09
CA LEU A 116 -0.23 -10.92 8.32
C LEU A 116 -0.33 -11.12 6.79
N GLN A 117 -1.50 -11.50 6.30
CA GLN A 117 -1.83 -11.56 4.87
C GLN A 117 -2.39 -10.21 4.43
N VAL A 118 -1.48 -9.32 4.02
CA VAL A 118 -1.80 -7.93 3.67
C VAL A 118 -2.42 -7.74 2.29
N TYR A 119 -2.42 -8.80 1.49
CA TYR A 119 -2.87 -8.79 0.11
C TYR A 119 -4.08 -9.71 -0.05
N THR A 120 -5.10 -9.21 -0.75
CA THR A 120 -6.34 -9.94 -1.01
C THR A 120 -6.85 -9.59 -2.40
N TYR A 121 -7.24 -10.60 -3.19
CA TYR A 121 -7.82 -10.37 -4.50
C TYR A 121 -9.32 -10.05 -4.41
N VAL A 122 -9.77 -9.20 -5.32
CA VAL A 122 -11.18 -8.93 -5.60
C VAL A 122 -11.35 -8.87 -7.10
N GLY A 123 -11.60 -10.02 -7.74
CA GLY A 123 -11.69 -10.11 -9.20
C GLY A 123 -10.36 -9.67 -9.82
N ASP A 124 -10.31 -8.62 -10.62
CA ASP A 124 -9.05 -8.10 -11.20
C ASP A 124 -8.30 -7.10 -10.31
N ILE A 125 -8.87 -6.73 -9.16
CA ILE A 125 -8.31 -5.75 -8.23
C ILE A 125 -7.49 -6.48 -7.15
N LEU A 126 -6.40 -5.86 -6.71
CA LEU A 126 -5.63 -6.27 -5.55
C LEU A 126 -5.83 -5.24 -4.42
N ILE A 127 -6.38 -5.68 -3.30
CA ILE A 127 -6.47 -4.89 -2.07
C ILE A 127 -5.17 -5.11 -1.28
N ALA A 128 -4.58 -4.00 -0.85
CA ALA A 128 -3.40 -3.99 0.02
C ALA A 128 -3.72 -3.26 1.33
N LEU A 129 -3.52 -3.93 2.45
CA LEU A 129 -3.61 -3.35 3.79
C LEU A 129 -2.21 -3.05 4.31
N ASN A 130 -2.00 -1.88 4.92
CA ASN A 130 -0.71 -1.54 5.48
C ASN A 130 -0.47 -2.31 6.80
N PRO A 131 0.51 -3.22 6.90
CA PRO A 131 0.80 -3.93 8.14
C PRO A 131 1.48 -3.04 9.19
N PHE A 132 1.94 -1.85 8.82
CA PHE A 132 2.78 -0.95 9.62
C PHE A 132 4.09 -1.58 10.13
N GLN A 133 4.45 -2.76 9.65
CA GLN A 133 5.68 -3.49 10.00
C GLN A 133 6.33 -4.06 8.74
N ASN A 134 7.62 -4.37 8.84
CA ASN A 134 8.34 -5.01 7.74
C ASN A 134 7.98 -6.50 7.65
N LEU A 135 7.54 -6.92 6.46
CA LEU A 135 7.27 -8.31 6.12
C LEU A 135 8.39 -8.83 5.20
N SER A 136 8.80 -10.08 5.37
CA SER A 136 9.84 -10.73 4.56
C SER A 136 9.37 -11.21 3.17
N ILE A 137 8.16 -10.80 2.75
CA ILE A 137 7.50 -11.20 1.50
C ILE A 137 8.06 -10.50 0.24
N TYR A 138 8.92 -9.49 0.41
CA TYR A 138 9.49 -8.74 -0.72
C TYR A 138 10.90 -9.19 -1.12
N SER A 139 11.34 -10.37 -0.66
CA SER A 139 12.67 -10.86 -1.00
C SER A 139 12.78 -11.24 -2.49
N PRO A 140 13.98 -11.15 -3.10
CA PRO A 140 14.19 -11.56 -4.49
C PRO A 140 13.82 -13.03 -4.76
N GLN A 141 13.98 -13.89 -3.75
CA GLN A 141 13.58 -15.29 -3.83
C GLN A 141 12.05 -15.43 -3.93
N PHE A 142 11.32 -14.63 -3.15
CA PHE A 142 9.85 -14.58 -3.20
C PHE A 142 9.36 -14.02 -4.53
N SER A 143 10.02 -13.03 -5.11
CA SER A 143 9.67 -12.51 -6.45
C SER A 143 9.73 -13.57 -7.55
N LYS A 144 10.73 -14.46 -7.53
CA LYS A 144 10.88 -15.53 -8.53
C LYS A 144 9.73 -16.53 -8.51
N LEU A 145 9.12 -16.75 -7.35
CA LEU A 145 8.00 -17.67 -7.21
C LEU A 145 6.76 -17.24 -8.01
N TYR A 146 6.60 -15.93 -8.22
CA TYR A 146 5.48 -15.35 -8.94
C TYR A 146 5.77 -15.14 -10.42
N HIS A 147 7.00 -15.40 -10.88
CA HIS A 147 7.38 -15.14 -12.25
C HIS A 147 6.91 -16.25 -13.18
N GLY A 148 6.13 -15.91 -14.21
CA GLY A 148 5.66 -16.89 -15.19
C GLY A 148 4.56 -17.83 -14.67
N VAL A 149 4.03 -17.59 -13.46
CA VAL A 149 3.04 -18.44 -12.80
C VAL A 149 1.67 -17.81 -12.90
N LYS A 150 0.61 -18.63 -13.02
CA LYS A 150 -0.76 -18.10 -13.07
C LYS A 150 -1.14 -17.55 -11.71
N ARG A 151 -1.96 -16.49 -11.73
CA ARG A 151 -2.46 -15.82 -10.53
C ARG A 151 -3.17 -16.76 -9.55
N ALA A 152 -3.85 -17.79 -10.04
CA ALA A 152 -4.60 -18.75 -9.22
C ALA A 152 -3.71 -19.78 -8.49
N ASP A 153 -2.45 -19.93 -8.90
CA ASP A 153 -1.56 -20.95 -8.33
C ASP A 153 -0.84 -20.44 -7.07
N ASN A 154 -0.78 -19.11 -6.88
CA ASN A 154 -0.07 -18.47 -5.78
C ASN A 154 -1.00 -17.53 -4.98
N PRO A 155 -0.76 -17.33 -3.68
CA PRO A 155 -1.57 -16.45 -2.86
C PRO A 155 -1.42 -14.98 -3.31
N PRO A 156 -2.39 -14.11 -2.98
CA PRO A 156 -2.42 -12.73 -3.45
C PRO A 156 -1.14 -11.98 -3.14
N HIS A 157 -0.53 -11.40 -4.17
CA HIS A 157 0.68 -10.62 -4.01
C HIS A 157 0.88 -9.64 -5.14
N ILE A 158 1.54 -8.51 -4.85
CA ILE A 158 1.84 -7.49 -5.86
C ILE A 158 2.72 -8.02 -7.00
N PHE A 159 3.57 -9.02 -6.73
CA PHE A 159 4.41 -9.66 -7.74
C PHE A 159 3.59 -10.41 -8.80
N ALA A 160 2.46 -11.02 -8.43
CA ALA A 160 1.56 -11.64 -9.40
C ALA A 160 0.98 -10.60 -10.36
N THR A 161 0.55 -9.45 -9.83
CA THR A 161 -0.02 -8.36 -10.64
C THR A 161 1.05 -7.74 -11.55
N ALA A 162 2.27 -7.58 -11.05
CA ALA A 162 3.40 -7.09 -11.83
C ALA A 162 3.76 -8.05 -12.97
N ASP A 163 3.83 -9.36 -12.69
CA ASP A 163 4.14 -10.38 -13.69
C ASP A 163 3.05 -10.47 -14.76
N ALA A 164 1.77 -10.42 -14.38
CA ALA A 164 0.65 -10.41 -15.34
C ALA A 164 0.72 -9.21 -16.30
N ALA A 165 1.02 -8.01 -15.81
CA ALA A 165 1.22 -6.84 -16.67
C ALA A 165 2.44 -7.00 -17.58
N TYR A 166 3.56 -7.51 -17.05
CA TYR A 166 4.76 -7.76 -17.84
C TYR A 166 4.49 -8.76 -18.97
N GLN A 167 3.85 -9.89 -18.66
CA GLN A 167 3.44 -10.86 -19.67
C GLN A 167 2.49 -10.24 -20.71
N GLY A 168 1.57 -9.37 -20.27
CA GLY A 168 0.66 -8.65 -21.16
C GLY A 168 1.39 -7.75 -22.16
N MET A 169 2.41 -7.03 -21.69
CA MET A 169 3.26 -6.18 -22.52
C MET A 169 4.10 -7.01 -23.49
N VAL A 170 4.75 -8.09 -23.03
CA VAL A 170 5.63 -8.93 -23.86
C VAL A 170 4.85 -9.73 -24.89
N THR A 171 3.71 -10.30 -24.50
CA THR A 171 2.94 -11.22 -25.36
C THR A 171 2.08 -10.46 -26.36
N PHE A 172 1.48 -9.34 -25.95
CA PHE A 172 0.50 -8.61 -26.76
C PHE A 172 0.98 -7.24 -27.25
N CYS A 173 2.19 -6.79 -26.89
CA CYS A 173 2.70 -5.45 -27.21
C CYS A 173 1.71 -4.33 -26.84
N LYS A 174 1.02 -4.49 -25.69
CA LYS A 174 0.07 -3.51 -25.18
C LYS A 174 0.65 -2.75 -24.00
N ASP A 175 0.52 -1.44 -24.02
CA ASP A 175 0.86 -0.58 -22.89
C ASP A 175 0.04 -0.97 -21.65
N GLN A 176 0.70 -1.01 -20.49
CA GLN A 176 0.08 -1.35 -19.21
C GLN A 176 0.18 -0.17 -18.25
N VAL A 177 -0.89 0.10 -17.51
CA VAL A 177 -0.94 1.15 -16.50
C VAL A 177 -1.50 0.59 -15.21
N PHE A 178 -0.78 0.82 -14.11
CA PHE A 178 -1.28 0.56 -12.77
C PHE A 178 -1.97 1.79 -12.22
N HIS A 179 -3.23 1.63 -11.79
CA HIS A 179 -3.96 2.67 -11.10
C HIS A 179 -4.09 2.30 -9.62
N TRP A 180 -3.38 3.03 -8.75
CA TRP A 180 -3.47 2.88 -7.30
C TRP A 180 -4.36 3.98 -6.71
N LYS A 181 -5.27 3.58 -5.81
CA LYS A 181 -6.03 4.49 -4.96
C LYS A 181 -5.67 4.22 -3.50
N ILE A 182 -5.37 5.29 -2.77
CA ILE A 182 -5.06 5.23 -1.34
C ILE A 182 -6.25 5.82 -0.58
N GLN A 183 -6.82 5.01 0.30
CA GLN A 183 -7.82 5.47 1.26
C GLN A 183 -7.08 5.91 2.53
N ASN A 184 -7.03 7.22 2.78
CA ASN A 184 -6.55 7.72 4.07
C ASN A 184 -7.66 7.51 5.11
N GLY A 185 -7.35 6.80 6.20
CA GLY A 185 -8.27 6.62 7.32
C GLY A 185 -8.68 7.97 7.94
N PRO A 186 -9.86 8.05 8.58
CA PRO A 186 -10.26 9.25 9.30
C PRO A 186 -9.22 9.54 10.39
N LYS A 187 -8.83 10.82 10.51
CA LYS A 187 -8.07 11.28 11.69
C LYS A 187 -8.97 11.05 12.90
N MET A 188 -8.62 10.09 13.76
CA MET A 188 -9.19 10.08 15.11
C MET A 188 -8.79 11.41 15.76
N SER A 189 -9.82 12.18 16.09
CA SER A 189 -9.71 13.53 16.67
C SER A 189 -9.44 13.47 18.15
#